data_AF-A0A8X7QYF2-F1
#
_entry.id   AF-A0A8X7QYF2-F1
#
_cell.length_a   1.000
_cell.length_b   1.000
_cell.length_c   1.000
_cell.angle_alpha   90.00
_cell.angle_beta   90.00
_cell.angle_gamma   90.00
#
_symmetry.space_group_name_H-M   'P 1'
#
loop_
_entity.id
_entity.type
_entity.pdbx_description
1 polymer ?
#
loop_
_entity_poly.entity_id
_entity_poly.type
_entity_poly.pdbx_seq_one_letter_code
_entity_poly.pdbx_strand_id
1 'polypeptide(L)'
;MANELRGPKQNVKDWYKYMRQGAEAVHSVNPNTPFEVSFRRKLVFEIHWYGFWRKGHNWNKICGKETKKLMNESGFLLEKGFPLFLSEFGIDQRGNNVNDNKFLSCFLALAMDLDLDWAIWTLAGSYYVRQKTIEYDESYGILDWYWSSIRNSTILNMLSSIQSPLQGPGLMETQPKKIMFHPATGLCIVRNSLFQLKLSSCNGPERFILSSHGVLSRTEEHVFFCFKVYEEGKSVKLRLFSSESNSSKWKVLSESKMQLSLVTKDGESVCLDVDSGSGNIVTKSCKCLEGNGSCDPTSQWFKLVTNTRSRVKPEPVLQISPYSKTFLQKPLSVL
;
A
#
# COMPACT_ATOMS: atom_id res chain seq x y z
N MET A 1 4.52 26.31 9.64
CA MET A 1 4.21 24.86 9.58
C MET A 1 4.09 24.36 11.01
N ALA A 2 3.23 23.37 11.25
CA ALA A 2 3.03 22.74 12.54
C ALA A 2 3.04 21.22 12.33
N ASN A 3 3.43 20.43 13.33
CA ASN A 3 3.40 18.97 13.27
C ASN A 3 1.99 18.47 13.62
N GLU A 4 1.80 18.03 14.87
CA GLU A 4 0.48 17.73 15.43
C GLU A 4 0.02 18.88 16.32
N LEU A 5 -1.13 19.48 16.03
CA LEU A 5 -1.71 20.47 16.94
C LEU A 5 -2.10 19.79 18.26
N ARG A 6 -1.41 20.15 19.34
CA ARG A 6 -1.70 19.71 20.71
C ARG A 6 -1.92 20.92 21.60
N GLY A 7 -2.78 20.76 22.61
CA GLY A 7 -2.96 21.75 23.68
C GLY A 7 -4.01 22.84 23.39
N PRO A 8 -4.00 23.95 24.16
CA PRO A 8 -5.11 24.91 24.20
C PRO A 8 -5.44 25.62 22.88
N LYS A 9 -4.50 25.65 21.92
CA LYS A 9 -4.67 26.31 20.61
C LYS A 9 -5.06 25.36 19.48
N GLN A 10 -5.51 24.14 19.80
CA GLN A 10 -5.99 23.14 18.83
C GLN A 10 -7.41 23.49 18.33
N ASN A 11 -7.67 24.73 17.94
CA ASN A 11 -8.94 25.14 17.36
C ASN A 11 -8.76 25.52 15.89
N VAL A 12 -9.84 25.32 15.12
CA VAL A 12 -9.85 25.53 13.67
C VAL A 12 -9.43 26.96 13.30
N LYS A 13 -9.89 27.96 14.07
CA LYS A 13 -9.60 29.37 13.82
C LYS A 13 -8.10 29.67 13.91
N ASP A 14 -7.45 29.21 14.98
CA ASP A 14 -6.02 29.40 15.18
C ASP A 14 -5.20 28.62 14.15
N TRP A 15 -5.62 27.39 13.81
CA TRP A 15 -4.97 26.62 12.76
C TRP A 15 -4.96 27.37 11.42
N TYR A 16 -6.12 27.84 10.96
CA TYR A 16 -6.22 28.60 9.70
C TYR A 16 -5.38 29.87 9.72
N LYS A 17 -5.36 30.58 10.86
CA LYS A 17 -4.55 31.78 11.03
C LYS A 17 -3.06 31.49 10.89
N TYR A 18 -2.54 30.54 11.66
CA TYR A 18 -1.10 30.27 11.70
C TYR A 18 -0.58 29.54 10.45
N MET A 19 -1.38 28.64 9.86
CA MET A 19 -0.99 28.00 8.60
C MET A 19 -0.92 29.01 7.45
N ARG A 20 -1.85 29.96 7.39
CA ARG A 20 -1.82 31.05 6.41
C ARG A 20 -0.60 31.95 6.60
N GLN A 21 -0.37 32.42 7.83
CA GLN A 21 0.80 33.26 8.15
C GLN A 21 2.11 32.57 7.78
N GLY A 22 2.23 31.26 8.07
CA GLY A 22 3.41 30.49 7.69
C GLY A 22 3.58 30.38 6.17
N ALA A 23 2.50 30.10 5.43
CA ALA A 23 2.54 30.01 3.97
C ALA A 23 2.88 31.36 3.32
N GLU A 24 2.30 32.46 3.80
CA GLU A 24 2.57 33.82 3.33
C GLU A 24 4.02 34.24 3.59
N ALA A 25 4.55 33.95 4.78
CA ALA A 25 5.94 34.24 5.12
C ALA A 25 6.93 33.49 4.21
N VAL A 26 6.72 32.18 4.01
CA VAL A 26 7.55 31.37 3.09
C VAL A 26 7.42 31.86 1.65
N HIS A 27 6.22 32.28 1.23
CA HIS A 27 6.00 32.80 -0.11
C HIS A 27 6.70 34.15 -0.34
N SER A 28 6.65 35.06 0.63
CA SER A 28 7.21 36.42 0.51
C SER A 28 8.72 36.47 0.29
N VAL A 29 9.44 35.40 0.67
CA VAL A 29 10.89 35.30 0.50
C VAL A 29 11.29 34.65 -0.83
N ASN A 30 10.33 34.20 -1.64
CA ASN A 30 10.61 33.58 -2.94
C ASN A 30 10.75 34.67 -4.03
N PRO A 31 11.94 34.83 -4.65
CA PRO A 31 12.21 35.89 -5.62
C PRO A 31 11.45 35.73 -6.95
N ASN A 32 10.81 34.57 -7.21
CA ASN A 32 10.20 34.23 -8.50
C ASN A 32 8.67 34.28 -8.51
N THR A 33 8.03 35.04 -7.62
CA THR A 33 6.56 35.06 -7.48
C THR A 33 5.94 36.43 -7.73
N PRO A 34 4.93 36.54 -8.63
CA PRO A 34 4.13 37.75 -8.80
C PRO A 34 3.40 38.15 -7.51
N PHE A 35 3.05 39.42 -7.37
CA PHE A 35 2.35 40.01 -6.23
C PHE A 35 0.98 39.39 -5.89
N GLU A 36 0.44 38.50 -6.73
CA GLU A 36 -0.86 37.85 -6.51
C GLU A 36 -0.68 36.45 -5.89
N VAL A 37 -1.02 36.32 -4.61
CA VAL A 37 -0.81 35.11 -3.83
C VAL A 37 -1.94 34.10 -4.08
N SER A 38 -1.73 33.19 -5.02
CA SER A 38 -2.59 32.00 -5.17
C SER A 38 -1.87 30.74 -4.72
N PHE A 39 -2.36 30.15 -3.62
CA PHE A 39 -1.82 28.90 -3.07
C PHE A 39 -2.44 27.64 -3.69
N ARG A 40 -3.54 27.75 -4.46
CA ARG A 40 -4.37 26.58 -4.83
C ARG A 40 -3.61 25.44 -5.53
N ARG A 41 -2.51 25.74 -6.24
CA ARG A 41 -1.66 24.74 -6.92
C ARG A 41 -0.31 24.49 -6.20
N LYS A 42 -0.18 24.97 -4.97
CA LYS A 42 1.05 24.94 -4.14
C LYS A 42 0.77 24.41 -2.73
N LEU A 43 -0.39 23.80 -2.51
CA LEU A 43 -0.79 23.22 -1.23
C LEU A 43 -0.67 21.71 -1.28
N VAL A 44 -0.11 21.16 -0.21
CA VAL A 44 -0.13 19.74 0.14
C VAL A 44 -0.70 19.67 1.55
N PHE A 45 -1.58 18.70 1.79
CA PHE A 45 -2.18 18.50 3.11
C PHE A 45 -1.54 17.29 3.79
N GLU A 46 -1.26 17.45 5.07
CA GLU A 46 -0.53 16.47 5.87
C GLU A 46 -1.48 15.66 6.75
N ILE A 47 -1.24 14.35 6.83
CA ILE A 47 -1.95 13.44 7.73
C ILE A 47 -0.97 12.49 8.42
N HIS A 48 -1.26 12.15 9.67
CA HIS A 48 -0.55 11.10 10.42
C HIS A 48 -1.51 9.92 10.65
N TRP A 49 -1.02 8.69 10.52
CA TRP A 49 -1.85 7.51 10.75
C TRP A 49 -1.07 6.37 11.38
N TYR A 50 -1.51 5.95 12.57
CA TYR A 50 -0.90 4.86 13.32
C TYR A 50 -1.94 3.78 13.67
N GLY A 51 -1.47 2.52 13.70
CA GLY A 51 -2.25 1.32 14.00
C GLY A 51 -2.69 1.14 15.44
N PHE A 52 -2.93 2.24 16.17
CA PHE A 52 -3.38 2.24 17.57
C PHE A 52 -4.86 1.86 17.71
N TRP A 53 -5.23 0.79 17.04
CA TRP A 53 -6.59 0.27 16.97
C TRP A 53 -6.88 -0.55 18.22
N ARG A 54 -8.13 -0.50 18.65
CA ARG A 54 -8.60 -1.47 19.65
C ARG A 54 -8.46 -2.87 19.06
N LYS A 55 -8.00 -3.83 19.87
CA LYS A 55 -8.01 -5.25 19.48
C LYS A 55 -9.40 -5.57 18.96
N GLY A 56 -9.46 -5.92 17.69
CA GLY A 56 -10.70 -6.32 17.06
C GLY A 56 -10.60 -7.76 16.60
N HIS A 57 -11.76 -8.38 16.47
CA HIS A 57 -11.84 -9.80 16.20
C HIS A 57 -11.78 -10.08 14.68
N ASN A 58 -12.38 -9.25 13.84
CA ASN A 58 -12.36 -9.45 12.38
C ASN A 58 -11.56 -8.35 11.66
N TRP A 59 -10.41 -8.71 11.08
CA TRP A 59 -9.51 -7.76 10.42
C TRP A 59 -10.08 -7.12 9.15
N ASN A 60 -11.04 -7.76 8.45
CA ASN A 60 -11.73 -7.09 7.34
C ASN A 60 -12.53 -5.88 7.83
N LYS A 61 -13.28 -6.05 8.94
CA LYS A 61 -14.09 -4.98 9.53
C LYS A 61 -13.23 -3.85 10.06
N ILE A 62 -12.14 -4.18 10.75
CA ILE A 62 -11.22 -3.18 11.31
C ILE A 62 -10.60 -2.37 10.17
N CYS A 63 -9.95 -3.02 9.20
CA CYS A 63 -9.31 -2.32 8.09
C CYS A 63 -10.32 -1.50 7.28
N GLY A 64 -11.49 -2.06 6.98
CA GLY A 64 -12.56 -1.34 6.26
C GLY A 64 -13.07 -0.11 7.02
N LYS A 65 -13.29 -0.23 8.34
CA LYS A 65 -13.73 0.88 9.18
C LYS A 65 -12.69 1.98 9.28
N GLU A 66 -11.43 1.63 9.56
CA GLU A 66 -10.37 2.61 9.80
C GLU A 66 -9.96 3.32 8.50
N THR A 67 -9.91 2.62 7.37
CA THR A 67 -9.70 3.26 6.05
C THR A 67 -10.87 4.17 5.67
N LYS A 68 -12.12 3.74 5.90
CA LYS A 68 -13.30 4.60 5.68
C LYS A 68 -13.25 5.86 6.55
N LYS A 69 -12.83 5.73 7.81
CA LYS A 69 -12.67 6.89 8.71
C LYS A 69 -11.64 7.86 8.15
N LEU A 70 -10.44 7.38 7.79
CA LEU A 70 -9.39 8.21 7.20
C LEU A 70 -9.89 8.93 5.93
N MET A 71 -10.55 8.20 5.03
CA MET A 71 -11.07 8.79 3.79
C MET A 71 -12.19 9.81 4.01
N ASN A 72 -13.02 9.63 5.04
CA ASN A 72 -14.00 10.64 5.41
C ASN A 72 -13.36 11.91 5.98
N GLU A 73 -12.25 11.76 6.73
CA GLU A 73 -11.57 12.87 7.41
C GLU A 73 -10.62 13.65 6.49
N SER A 74 -10.02 13.01 5.48
CA SER A 74 -9.05 13.66 4.59
C SER A 74 -9.20 13.33 3.10
N GLY A 75 -9.82 12.21 2.74
CA GLY A 75 -9.93 11.72 1.36
C GLY A 75 -10.65 12.68 0.40
N PHE A 76 -11.57 13.50 0.91
CA PHE A 76 -12.24 14.56 0.12
C PHE A 76 -11.27 15.57 -0.50
N LEU A 77 -10.04 15.69 0.03
CA LEU A 77 -9.00 16.57 -0.52
C LEU A 77 -8.48 16.05 -1.86
N LEU A 78 -8.32 14.71 -1.99
CA LEU A 78 -7.92 14.07 -3.25
C LEU A 78 -8.97 14.31 -4.34
N GLU A 79 -10.27 14.20 -4.00
CA GLU A 79 -11.37 14.47 -4.93
C GLU A 79 -11.38 15.93 -5.42
N LYS A 80 -10.88 16.86 -4.59
CA LYS A 80 -10.72 18.28 -4.94
C LYS A 80 -9.42 18.57 -5.69
N GLY A 81 -8.59 17.55 -5.95
CA GLY A 81 -7.32 17.67 -6.65
C GLY A 81 -6.16 18.17 -5.78
N PHE A 82 -6.29 18.10 -4.45
CA PHE A 82 -5.19 18.41 -3.53
C PHE A 82 -4.41 17.14 -3.16
N PRO A 83 -3.07 17.16 -3.24
CA PRO A 83 -2.24 16.05 -2.74
C PRO A 83 -2.39 15.87 -1.22
N LEU A 84 -2.40 14.61 -0.80
CA LEU A 84 -2.24 14.21 0.60
C LEU A 84 -0.85 13.61 0.80
N PHE A 85 -0.15 14.08 1.83
CA PHE A 85 1.12 13.53 2.28
C PHE A 85 0.93 12.89 3.66
N LEU A 86 1.13 11.58 3.73
CA LEU A 86 1.10 10.85 4.99
C LEU A 86 2.49 10.89 5.63
N SER A 87 2.80 12.01 6.28
CA SER A 87 4.14 12.34 6.77
C SER A 87 4.59 11.49 7.96
N GLU A 88 3.67 10.86 8.67
CA GLU A 88 3.99 9.95 9.76
C GLU A 88 3.05 8.73 9.81
N PHE A 89 3.65 7.55 9.71
CA PHE A 89 3.12 6.28 10.20
C PHE A 89 4.26 5.45 10.75
N GLY A 90 3.96 4.42 11.51
CA GLY A 90 4.99 3.51 11.97
C GLY A 90 4.43 2.25 12.61
N ILE A 91 5.30 1.27 12.73
CA ILE A 91 5.05 0.01 13.43
C ILE A 91 6.27 -0.38 14.24
N ASP A 92 6.07 -1.19 15.27
CA ASP A 92 7.15 -1.85 15.98
C ASP A 92 7.93 -2.77 15.04
N GLN A 93 9.14 -2.34 14.67
CA GLN A 93 10.02 -3.01 13.72
C GLN A 93 10.59 -4.33 14.26
N ARG A 94 10.43 -4.63 15.57
CA ARG A 94 10.76 -5.95 16.13
C ARG A 94 9.83 -7.05 15.62
N GLY A 95 8.68 -6.68 15.04
CA GLY A 95 7.78 -7.60 14.32
C GLY A 95 6.90 -8.49 15.19
N ASN A 96 6.95 -8.36 16.52
CA ASN A 96 6.17 -9.16 17.46
C ASN A 96 4.79 -8.53 17.81
N ASN A 97 4.53 -7.29 17.39
CA ASN A 97 3.25 -6.62 17.60
C ASN A 97 2.26 -6.99 16.47
N VAL A 98 1.32 -7.88 16.80
CA VAL A 98 0.29 -8.36 15.86
C VAL A 98 -0.56 -7.22 15.30
N ASN A 99 -0.97 -6.25 16.12
CA ASN A 99 -1.83 -5.16 15.66
C ASN A 99 -1.11 -4.29 14.64
N ASP A 100 0.13 -3.94 14.93
CA ASP A 100 0.99 -3.15 14.06
C ASP A 100 1.23 -3.86 12.72
N ASN A 101 1.53 -5.16 12.74
CA ASN A 101 1.71 -5.95 11.51
C ASN A 101 0.44 -5.97 10.63
N LYS A 102 -0.74 -6.03 11.25
CA LYS A 102 -2.04 -5.98 10.54
C LYS A 102 -2.38 -4.58 10.05
N PHE A 103 -2.05 -3.56 10.83
CA PHE A 103 -2.11 -2.17 10.41
C PHE A 103 -1.24 -1.92 9.18
N LEU A 104 0.03 -2.35 9.18
CA LEU A 104 0.92 -2.15 8.04
C LEU A 104 0.32 -2.74 6.77
N SER A 105 -0.20 -3.98 6.82
CA SER A 105 -0.84 -4.61 5.67
C SER A 105 -2.02 -3.78 5.13
N CYS A 106 -2.86 -3.26 6.03
CA CYS A 106 -3.99 -2.41 5.65
C CYS A 106 -3.53 -1.05 5.08
N PHE A 107 -2.51 -0.45 5.69
CA PHE A 107 -1.89 0.80 5.24
C PHE A 107 -1.30 0.66 3.84
N LEU A 108 -0.47 -0.37 3.60
CA LEU A 108 0.15 -0.62 2.30
C LEU A 108 -0.91 -0.78 1.19
N ALA A 109 -2.02 -1.45 1.48
CA ALA A 109 -3.13 -1.59 0.54
C ALA A 109 -3.75 -0.24 0.16
N LEU A 110 -3.92 0.65 1.13
CA LEU A 110 -4.47 1.98 0.89
C LEU A 110 -3.47 2.89 0.17
N ALA A 111 -2.23 2.93 0.65
CA ALA A 111 -1.15 3.74 0.09
C ALA A 111 -0.90 3.39 -1.38
N MET A 112 -0.89 2.10 -1.73
CA MET A 112 -0.72 1.66 -3.11
C MET A 112 -1.92 1.96 -4.01
N ASP A 113 -3.15 1.86 -3.50
CA ASP A 113 -4.38 2.12 -4.26
C ASP A 113 -4.57 3.60 -4.58
N LEU A 114 -4.21 4.46 -3.63
CA LEU A 114 -4.32 5.91 -3.75
C LEU A 114 -3.04 6.56 -4.30
N ASP A 115 -1.93 5.81 -4.37
CA ASP A 115 -0.62 6.31 -4.77
C ASP A 115 -0.19 7.52 -3.91
N LEU A 116 -0.33 7.38 -2.58
CA LEU A 116 -0.03 8.44 -1.62
C LEU A 116 1.47 8.64 -1.46
N ASP A 117 1.89 9.89 -1.28
CA ASP A 117 3.20 10.18 -0.72
C ASP A 117 3.20 9.87 0.79
N TRP A 118 4.28 9.29 1.28
CA TRP A 118 4.37 8.86 2.68
C TRP A 118 5.78 9.01 3.27
N ALA A 119 5.86 9.12 4.58
CA ALA A 119 7.11 9.03 5.33
C ALA A 119 6.92 8.17 6.59
N ILE A 120 7.81 7.19 6.75
CA ILE A 120 7.80 6.30 7.91
C ILE A 120 8.53 6.93 9.08
N TRP A 121 7.90 6.91 10.24
CA TRP A 121 8.54 7.14 11.53
C TRP A 121 9.28 5.86 11.94
N THR A 122 10.61 5.82 11.98
CA THR A 122 11.58 6.90 11.68
C THR A 122 12.92 6.29 11.26
N LEU A 123 13.80 7.08 10.62
CA LEU A 123 15.20 6.68 10.40
C LEU A 123 16.01 6.89 11.70
N ALA A 124 15.76 6.03 12.69
CA ALA A 124 16.49 6.00 13.95
C ALA A 124 16.77 4.56 14.39
N GLY A 125 17.70 4.41 15.34
CA GLY A 125 17.98 3.16 16.03
C GLY A 125 17.76 3.25 17.54
N SER A 126 18.27 4.31 18.16
CA SER A 126 18.24 4.55 19.59
C SER A 126 18.35 6.04 19.91
N TYR A 127 18.01 6.43 21.13
CA TYR A 127 18.17 7.80 21.63
C TYR A 127 19.25 7.84 22.70
N TYR A 128 20.09 8.89 22.72
CA TYR A 128 20.99 9.14 23.86
C TYR A 128 20.21 9.20 25.18
N VAL A 129 19.10 9.95 25.21
CA VAL A 129 18.16 10.00 26.34
C VAL A 129 16.74 10.17 25.81
N ARG A 130 15.81 9.35 26.29
CA ARG A 130 14.36 9.53 26.07
C ARG A 130 13.59 9.07 27.30
N GLN A 131 12.59 9.85 27.71
CA GLN A 131 11.76 9.54 28.89
C GLN A 131 12.59 9.21 30.16
N LYS A 132 13.71 9.90 30.35
CA LYS A 132 14.69 9.68 31.45
C LYS A 132 15.44 8.34 31.40
N THR A 133 15.34 7.60 30.30
CA THR A 133 16.13 6.40 30.04
C THR A 133 17.29 6.76 29.10
N ILE A 134 18.50 6.38 29.49
CA ILE A 134 19.71 6.51 28.67
C ILE A 134 19.71 5.37 27.64
N GLU A 135 20.18 5.66 26.42
CA GLU A 135 20.29 4.69 25.32
C GLU A 135 18.96 3.97 25.00
N TYR A 136 17.86 4.72 25.04
CA TYR A 136 16.52 4.19 24.80
C TYR A 136 16.40 3.62 23.39
N ASP A 137 16.00 2.35 23.29
CA ASP A 137 15.79 1.67 22.00
C ASP A 137 14.56 2.22 21.26
N GLU A 138 14.75 2.78 20.06
CA GLU A 138 13.65 3.21 19.21
C GLU A 138 13.11 2.02 18.41
N SER A 139 12.21 1.26 19.04
CA SER A 139 11.61 0.07 18.42
C SER A 139 10.82 0.34 17.14
N TYR A 140 10.37 1.57 16.88
CA TYR A 140 9.74 1.97 15.61
C TYR A 140 10.78 2.39 14.54
N GLY A 141 12.05 2.46 14.92
CA GLY A 141 13.15 2.88 14.08
C GLY A 141 13.54 1.84 13.03
N ILE A 142 13.77 2.30 11.79
CA ILE A 142 14.23 1.46 10.67
C ILE A 142 15.60 0.84 10.96
N LEU A 143 16.44 1.50 11.75
CA LEU A 143 17.77 1.02 12.11
C LEU A 143 17.74 0.19 13.38
N ASP A 144 18.69 -0.74 13.51
CA ASP A 144 18.96 -1.42 14.77
C ASP A 144 19.45 -0.44 15.84
N TRP A 145 19.46 -0.89 17.10
CA TRP A 145 19.87 -0.06 18.24
C TRP A 145 21.27 0.56 18.07
N TYR A 146 22.16 -0.14 17.36
CA TYR A 146 23.55 0.26 17.10
C TYR A 146 23.70 1.25 15.95
N TRP A 147 22.61 1.59 15.23
CA TRP A 147 22.64 2.39 14.00
C TRP A 147 23.49 1.76 12.88
N SER A 148 23.68 0.45 12.94
CA SER A 148 24.65 -0.28 12.10
C SER A 148 23.98 -1.07 10.97
N SER A 149 22.72 -1.44 11.14
CA SER A 149 21.99 -2.25 10.17
C SER A 149 20.49 -1.93 10.14
N ILE A 150 19.79 -2.43 9.12
CA ILE A 150 18.33 -2.37 9.04
C ILE A 150 17.75 -3.37 10.05
N ARG A 151 16.89 -2.89 10.95
CA ARG A 151 16.26 -3.71 12.00
C ARG A 151 15.38 -4.81 11.43
N ASN A 152 14.61 -4.50 10.40
CA ASN A 152 13.68 -5.45 9.79
C ASN A 152 13.63 -5.30 8.25
N SER A 153 14.42 -6.13 7.58
CA SER A 153 14.48 -6.15 6.11
C SER A 153 13.16 -6.59 5.46
N THR A 154 12.34 -7.38 6.16
CA THR A 154 11.04 -7.81 5.64
C THR A 154 10.09 -6.62 5.52
N ILE A 155 9.97 -5.81 6.58
CA ILE A 155 9.15 -4.58 6.56
C ILE A 155 9.68 -3.59 5.52
N LEU A 156 11.00 -3.41 5.43
CA LEU A 156 11.60 -2.52 4.44
C LEU A 156 11.29 -2.99 2.99
N ASN A 157 11.34 -4.30 2.73
CA ASN A 157 10.97 -4.87 1.44
C ASN A 157 9.47 -4.72 1.15
N MET A 158 8.61 -4.75 2.16
CA MET A 158 7.19 -4.46 1.96
C MET A 158 6.97 -3.00 1.57
N LEU A 159 7.68 -2.06 2.19
CA LEU A 159 7.59 -0.63 1.88
C LEU A 159 8.12 -0.28 0.48
N SER A 160 9.16 -0.97 0.01
CA SER A 160 9.70 -0.73 -1.33
C SER A 160 8.68 -0.98 -2.45
N SER A 161 7.68 -1.83 -2.19
CA SER A 161 6.62 -2.15 -3.16
C SER A 161 5.70 -0.97 -3.48
N ILE A 162 5.67 0.07 -2.63
CA ILE A 162 4.82 1.27 -2.78
C ILE A 162 5.64 2.55 -2.96
N GLN A 163 6.93 2.45 -3.30
CA GLN A 163 7.79 3.62 -3.55
C GLN A 163 7.59 4.20 -4.96
N SER A 164 7.37 3.35 -5.95
CA SER A 164 7.26 3.78 -7.34
C SER A 164 5.82 4.18 -7.67
N PRO A 165 5.59 5.40 -8.20
CA PRO A 165 4.25 5.87 -8.49
C PRO A 165 3.63 5.12 -9.67
N LEU A 166 2.38 4.69 -9.49
CA LEU A 166 1.61 3.86 -10.42
C LEU A 166 0.60 4.65 -11.26
N GLN A 167 0.19 5.83 -10.79
CA GLN A 167 -0.79 6.70 -11.43
C GLN A 167 -0.54 8.17 -11.03
N GLY A 168 -1.35 9.09 -11.54
CA GLY A 168 -1.32 10.50 -11.14
C GLY A 168 -1.19 11.48 -12.31
N PRO A 169 -1.35 12.79 -12.03
CA PRO A 169 -1.28 13.82 -13.06
C PRO A 169 0.06 13.79 -13.81
N GLY A 170 0.01 13.65 -15.13
CA GLY A 170 1.22 13.59 -15.97
C GLY A 170 1.93 12.23 -16.03
N LEU A 171 1.41 11.20 -15.34
CA LEU A 171 2.00 9.84 -15.29
C LEU A 171 1.21 8.79 -16.09
N MET A 172 0.26 9.22 -16.93
CA MET A 172 -0.56 8.32 -17.75
C MET A 172 0.18 7.94 -19.05
N GLU A 173 1.03 6.91 -18.97
CA GLU A 173 1.80 6.38 -20.11
C GLU A 173 1.02 5.33 -20.92
N THR A 174 0.05 4.67 -20.29
CA THR A 174 -0.76 3.59 -20.87
C THR A 174 -2.21 3.70 -20.38
N GLN A 175 -3.13 3.00 -21.08
CA GLN A 175 -4.51 2.86 -20.62
C GLN A 175 -4.56 2.23 -19.21
N PRO A 176 -5.46 2.69 -18.33
CA PRO A 176 -5.56 2.17 -16.96
C PRO A 176 -5.77 0.65 -16.93
N LYS A 177 -4.85 -0.05 -16.27
CA LYS A 177 -4.93 -1.49 -16.02
C LYS A 177 -4.95 -1.75 -14.52
N LYS A 178 -5.43 -2.92 -14.13
CA LYS A 178 -5.42 -3.39 -12.75
C LYS A 178 -4.23 -4.30 -12.51
N ILE A 179 -3.54 -4.09 -11.40
CA ILE A 179 -2.59 -5.04 -10.82
C ILE A 179 -3.16 -5.58 -9.52
N MET A 180 -2.75 -6.77 -9.11
CA MET A 180 -3.15 -7.37 -7.84
C MET A 180 -1.99 -7.33 -6.88
N PHE A 181 -2.08 -6.47 -5.89
CA PHE A 181 -1.12 -6.33 -4.81
C PHE A 181 -1.55 -7.16 -3.60
N HIS A 182 -0.63 -7.92 -3.02
CA HIS A 182 -0.83 -8.70 -1.81
C HIS A 182 -0.14 -8.00 -0.63
N PRO A 183 -0.88 -7.23 0.19
CA PRO A 183 -0.30 -6.29 1.14
C PRO A 183 0.45 -6.97 2.29
N ALA A 184 0.05 -8.19 2.66
CA ALA A 184 0.69 -8.92 3.75
C ALA A 184 2.13 -9.36 3.43
N THR A 185 2.51 -9.37 2.15
CA THR A 185 3.87 -9.71 1.70
C THR A 185 4.58 -8.57 1.00
N GLY A 186 3.87 -7.49 0.63
CA GLY A 186 4.43 -6.44 -0.23
C GLY A 186 4.78 -6.92 -1.65
N LEU A 187 4.04 -7.92 -2.16
CA LEU A 187 4.30 -8.53 -3.47
C LEU A 187 3.09 -8.39 -4.38
N CYS A 188 3.31 -8.51 -5.67
CA CYS A 188 2.27 -8.48 -6.68
C CYS A 188 2.12 -9.84 -7.35
N ILE A 189 0.94 -10.11 -7.91
CA ILE A 189 0.76 -11.25 -8.80
C ILE A 189 1.57 -11.03 -10.09
N VAL A 190 2.43 -11.99 -10.41
CA VAL A 190 3.20 -12.04 -11.65
C VAL A 190 2.95 -13.35 -12.39
N ARG A 191 3.20 -13.33 -13.70
CA ARG A 191 3.21 -14.54 -14.52
C ARG A 191 4.57 -15.22 -14.43
N ASN A 192 4.60 -16.43 -13.86
CA ASN A 192 5.82 -17.25 -13.74
C ASN A 192 6.11 -18.06 -15.01
N SER A 193 5.04 -18.54 -15.65
CA SER A 193 5.05 -19.23 -16.94
C SER A 193 3.75 -18.88 -17.66
N LEU A 194 3.58 -19.30 -18.91
CA LEU A 194 2.43 -18.91 -19.76
C LEU A 194 1.06 -18.99 -19.04
N PHE A 195 0.87 -19.98 -18.16
CA PHE A 195 -0.40 -20.20 -17.46
C PHE A 195 -0.31 -20.09 -15.93
N GLN A 196 0.88 -19.96 -15.34
CA GLN A 196 1.05 -20.02 -13.89
C GLN A 196 1.26 -18.62 -13.30
N LEU A 197 0.54 -18.36 -12.22
CA LEU A 197 0.63 -17.12 -11.44
C LEU A 197 1.26 -17.39 -10.07
N LYS A 198 2.10 -16.46 -9.64
CA LYS A 198 2.71 -16.47 -8.29
C LYS A 198 2.86 -15.05 -7.76
N LEU A 199 3.15 -14.91 -6.48
CA LEU A 199 3.63 -13.66 -5.92
C LEU A 199 5.11 -13.42 -6.24
N SER A 200 5.44 -12.18 -6.61
CA SER A 200 6.81 -11.70 -6.80
C SER A 200 6.86 -10.18 -6.69
N SER A 201 8.04 -9.60 -6.91
CA SER A 201 8.25 -8.15 -6.92
C SER A 201 7.24 -7.41 -7.82
N CYS A 202 6.77 -6.27 -7.33
CA CYS A 202 5.85 -5.36 -8.03
C CYS A 202 6.51 -4.55 -9.17
N ASN A 203 7.76 -4.83 -9.53
CA ASN A 203 8.43 -4.19 -10.67
C ASN A 203 7.91 -4.69 -12.04
N GLY A 204 7.40 -5.93 -12.07
CA GLY A 204 6.85 -6.55 -13.28
C GLY A 204 5.50 -7.23 -13.04
N PRO A 205 4.49 -6.52 -12.51
CA PRO A 205 3.22 -7.12 -12.15
C PRO A 205 2.46 -7.53 -13.39
N GLU A 206 1.70 -8.62 -13.27
CA GLU A 206 0.73 -8.97 -14.27
C GLU A 206 -0.40 -7.92 -14.26
N ARG A 207 -0.80 -7.49 -15.45
CA ARG A 207 -1.76 -6.39 -15.65
C ARG A 207 -3.02 -6.90 -16.31
N PHE A 208 -4.16 -6.51 -15.77
CA PHE A 208 -5.47 -7.00 -16.18
C PHE A 208 -6.40 -5.85 -16.51
N ILE A 209 -7.41 -6.17 -17.31
CA ILE A 209 -8.64 -5.40 -17.42
C ILE A 209 -9.66 -6.12 -16.54
N LEU A 210 -10.39 -5.36 -15.73
CA LEU A 210 -11.53 -5.87 -15.00
C LEU A 210 -12.78 -5.40 -15.74
N SER A 211 -13.52 -6.34 -16.35
CA SER A 211 -14.77 -6.02 -17.02
C SER A 211 -15.88 -5.69 -16.02
N SER A 212 -16.95 -5.03 -16.49
CA SER A 212 -18.15 -4.74 -15.69
C SER A 212 -18.85 -6.01 -15.17
N HIS A 213 -18.62 -7.16 -15.82
CA HIS A 213 -19.15 -8.47 -15.41
C HIS A 213 -18.20 -9.24 -14.47
N GLY A 214 -17.11 -8.61 -14.02
CA GLY A 214 -16.16 -9.20 -13.08
C GLY A 214 -15.14 -10.13 -13.72
N VAL A 215 -14.94 -10.07 -15.03
CA VAL A 215 -13.92 -10.89 -15.69
C VAL A 215 -12.56 -10.19 -15.59
N LEU A 216 -11.58 -10.91 -15.06
CA LEU A 216 -10.17 -10.48 -15.02
C LEU A 216 -9.44 -11.08 -16.21
N SER A 217 -9.13 -10.23 -17.18
CA SER A 217 -8.57 -10.64 -18.47
C SER A 217 -7.40 -9.79 -18.92
N ARG A 218 -6.67 -10.30 -19.91
CA ARG A 218 -5.62 -9.59 -20.64
C ARG A 218 -5.63 -10.06 -22.08
N THR A 219 -5.40 -9.12 -22.99
CA THR A 219 -5.20 -9.43 -24.41
C THR A 219 -3.74 -9.16 -24.79
N GLU A 220 -3.11 -10.13 -25.43
CA GLU A 220 -1.76 -10.04 -26.00
C GLU A 220 -1.84 -10.52 -27.45
N GLU A 221 -1.46 -9.71 -28.44
CA GLU A 221 -1.38 -10.14 -29.85
C GLU A 221 -2.66 -10.86 -30.35
N HIS A 222 -3.84 -10.31 -30.04
CA HIS A 222 -5.17 -10.88 -30.33
C HIS A 222 -5.54 -12.16 -29.57
N VAL A 223 -4.69 -12.60 -28.65
CA VAL A 223 -4.93 -13.74 -27.77
C VAL A 223 -5.50 -13.27 -26.44
N PHE A 224 -6.66 -13.83 -26.08
CA PHE A 224 -7.35 -13.51 -24.84
C PHE A 224 -7.00 -14.50 -23.73
N PHE A 225 -6.44 -13.97 -22.65
CA PHE A 225 -6.16 -14.69 -21.41
C PHE A 225 -7.12 -14.25 -20.31
N CYS A 226 -7.62 -15.20 -19.53
CA CYS A 226 -8.38 -14.88 -18.32
C CYS A 226 -8.05 -15.78 -17.15
N PHE A 227 -8.43 -15.33 -15.95
CA PHE A 227 -8.35 -16.14 -14.75
C PHE A 227 -9.36 -17.28 -14.83
N LYS A 228 -8.90 -18.51 -14.60
CA LYS A 228 -9.77 -19.69 -14.50
C LYS A 228 -9.46 -20.50 -13.26
N VAL A 229 -10.53 -20.88 -12.57
CA VAL A 229 -10.53 -21.81 -11.44
C VAL A 229 -11.39 -23.01 -11.81
N TYR A 230 -10.93 -24.19 -11.44
CA TYR A 230 -11.60 -25.46 -11.70
C TYR A 230 -12.25 -25.99 -10.43
N GLU A 231 -11.48 -26.06 -9.34
CA GLU A 231 -11.87 -26.63 -8.04
C GLU A 231 -11.19 -25.84 -6.91
N GLU A 232 -11.72 -25.94 -5.68
CA GLU A 232 -11.09 -25.40 -4.47
C GLU A 232 -9.70 -26.00 -4.25
N GLY A 233 -8.77 -25.21 -3.70
CA GLY A 233 -7.42 -25.66 -3.34
C GLY A 233 -6.47 -25.80 -4.53
N LYS A 234 -6.97 -25.74 -5.77
CA LYS A 234 -6.13 -25.76 -6.97
C LYS A 234 -5.54 -24.40 -7.27
N SER A 235 -4.39 -24.40 -7.94
CA SER A 235 -3.75 -23.18 -8.43
C SER A 235 -4.64 -22.46 -9.44
N VAL A 236 -4.75 -21.14 -9.27
CA VAL A 236 -5.38 -20.25 -10.25
C VAL A 236 -4.45 -20.14 -11.45
N LYS A 237 -5.00 -20.39 -12.64
CA LYS A 237 -4.23 -20.35 -13.89
C LYS A 237 -4.81 -19.34 -14.86
N LEU A 238 -3.93 -18.74 -15.65
CA LEU A 238 -4.32 -18.07 -16.88
C LEU A 238 -4.65 -19.12 -17.93
N ARG A 239 -5.70 -18.88 -18.72
CA ARG A 239 -6.11 -19.78 -19.79
C ARG A 239 -6.46 -19.00 -21.04
N LEU A 240 -6.14 -19.62 -22.18
CA LEU A 240 -6.49 -19.14 -23.51
C LEU A 240 -7.97 -19.40 -23.77
N PHE A 241 -8.69 -18.39 -24.22
CA PHE A 241 -10.03 -18.57 -24.77
C PHE A 241 -10.24 -17.70 -26.00
N SER A 242 -11.21 -18.06 -26.82
CA SER A 242 -11.70 -17.23 -27.92
C SER A 242 -12.70 -16.15 -27.46
N SER A 243 -13.28 -16.28 -26.26
CA SER A 243 -14.26 -15.33 -25.72
C SER A 243 -14.29 -15.32 -24.19
N GLU A 244 -14.84 -14.24 -23.62
CA GLU A 244 -15.01 -14.06 -22.17
C GLU A 244 -16.02 -15.03 -21.52
N SER A 245 -16.90 -15.65 -22.32
CA SER A 245 -17.98 -16.51 -21.82
C SER A 245 -17.48 -17.69 -20.97
N ASN A 246 -16.26 -18.15 -21.25
CA ASN A 246 -15.61 -19.25 -20.55
C ASN A 246 -14.75 -18.81 -19.35
N SER A 247 -14.65 -17.51 -19.07
CA SER A 247 -13.86 -16.96 -17.98
C SER A 247 -14.55 -17.11 -16.63
N SER A 248 -13.76 -17.19 -15.55
CA SER A 248 -14.32 -17.07 -14.20
C SER A 248 -14.72 -15.62 -13.92
N LYS A 249 -15.88 -15.43 -13.29
CA LYS A 249 -16.38 -14.12 -12.86
C LYS A 249 -16.02 -13.90 -11.39
N TRP A 250 -15.30 -12.83 -11.12
CA TRP A 250 -14.80 -12.48 -9.81
C TRP A 250 -15.57 -11.32 -9.21
N LYS A 251 -15.77 -11.37 -7.89
CA LYS A 251 -16.37 -10.30 -7.11
C LYS A 251 -15.44 -9.89 -5.98
N VAL A 252 -15.26 -8.58 -5.81
CA VAL A 252 -14.61 -8.03 -4.62
C VAL A 252 -15.60 -8.10 -3.46
N LEU A 253 -15.22 -8.81 -2.40
CA LEU A 253 -15.97 -8.97 -1.17
C LEU A 253 -15.28 -8.28 0.01
N SER A 254 -15.93 -8.42 1.16
CA SER A 254 -15.55 -7.96 2.50
C SER A 254 -15.51 -6.45 2.69
N GLU A 255 -15.60 -6.01 3.95
CA GLU A 255 -15.57 -4.58 4.30
C GLU A 255 -14.24 -3.91 3.95
N SER A 256 -13.14 -4.68 3.90
CA SER A 256 -11.82 -4.19 3.49
C SER A 256 -11.69 -4.06 1.96
N LYS A 257 -12.63 -4.64 1.19
CA LYS A 257 -12.62 -4.67 -0.28
C LYS A 257 -11.35 -5.30 -0.87
N MET A 258 -10.79 -6.31 -0.19
CA MET A 258 -9.55 -6.96 -0.58
C MET A 258 -9.69 -8.46 -0.84
N GLN A 259 -10.88 -9.05 -0.74
CA GLN A 259 -11.07 -10.47 -1.05
C GLN A 259 -11.71 -10.65 -2.42
N LEU A 260 -10.99 -11.25 -3.35
CA LEU A 260 -11.51 -11.62 -4.66
C LEU A 260 -12.13 -13.01 -4.58
N SER A 261 -13.42 -13.11 -4.82
CA SER A 261 -14.20 -14.35 -4.72
C SER A 261 -14.81 -14.77 -6.04
N LEU A 262 -15.13 -16.06 -6.15
CA LEU A 262 -15.99 -16.62 -7.19
C LEU A 262 -16.78 -17.80 -6.63
N VAL A 263 -17.81 -18.20 -7.38
CA VAL A 263 -18.53 -19.45 -7.14
C VAL A 263 -18.00 -20.50 -8.12
N THR A 264 -17.56 -21.66 -7.61
CA THR A 264 -17.07 -22.78 -8.42
C THR A 264 -18.22 -23.43 -9.21
N LYS A 265 -17.91 -24.36 -10.10
CA LYS A 265 -18.95 -25.13 -10.81
C LYS A 265 -19.82 -25.95 -9.85
N ASP A 266 -19.23 -26.35 -8.72
CA ASP A 266 -19.89 -27.15 -7.68
C ASP A 266 -20.72 -26.30 -6.71
N GLY A 267 -20.78 -24.97 -6.93
CA GLY A 267 -21.58 -24.05 -6.14
C GLY A 267 -20.87 -23.49 -4.89
N GLU A 268 -19.59 -23.84 -4.68
CA GLU A 268 -18.82 -23.39 -3.51
C GLU A 268 -18.28 -21.98 -3.70
N SER A 269 -18.37 -21.15 -2.66
CA SER A 269 -17.81 -19.79 -2.66
C SER A 269 -16.35 -19.82 -2.17
N VAL A 270 -15.43 -19.56 -3.08
CA VAL A 270 -13.99 -19.54 -2.79
C VAL A 270 -13.39 -18.16 -2.99
N CYS A 271 -12.32 -17.87 -2.25
CA CYS A 271 -11.54 -16.65 -2.34
C CYS A 271 -10.13 -16.93 -2.85
N LEU A 272 -9.55 -15.95 -3.53
CA LEU A 272 -8.14 -15.94 -3.88
C LEU A 272 -7.29 -16.00 -2.60
N ASP A 273 -6.28 -16.86 -2.59
CA ASP A 273 -5.36 -17.05 -1.47
C ASP A 273 -3.96 -17.36 -2.01
N VAL A 274 -2.97 -17.41 -1.11
CA VAL A 274 -1.58 -17.72 -1.44
C VAL A 274 -1.21 -19.04 -0.78
N ASP A 275 -0.55 -19.91 -1.54
CA ASP A 275 0.12 -21.06 -0.96
C ASP A 275 1.42 -20.60 -0.26
N SER A 276 1.49 -20.75 1.06
CA SER A 276 2.59 -20.20 1.88
C SER A 276 3.96 -20.83 1.58
N GLY A 277 4.01 -22.04 1.03
CA GLY A 277 5.26 -22.72 0.69
C GLY A 277 5.81 -22.29 -0.67
N SER A 278 4.94 -22.18 -1.68
CA SER A 278 5.36 -21.94 -3.07
C SER A 278 5.15 -20.51 -3.57
N GLY A 279 4.36 -19.70 -2.87
CA GLY A 279 3.93 -18.38 -3.35
C GLY A 279 2.97 -18.44 -4.54
N ASN A 280 2.50 -19.64 -4.91
CA ASN A 280 1.54 -19.81 -5.98
C ASN A 280 0.16 -19.26 -5.59
N ILE A 281 -0.54 -18.71 -6.58
CA ILE A 281 -1.89 -18.21 -6.38
C ILE A 281 -2.86 -19.40 -6.43
N VAL A 282 -3.67 -19.54 -5.38
CA VAL A 282 -4.62 -20.65 -5.20
C VAL A 282 -6.00 -20.10 -4.83
N THR A 283 -6.99 -20.97 -4.71
CA THR A 283 -8.26 -20.61 -4.09
C THR A 283 -8.49 -21.44 -2.82
N LYS A 284 -9.10 -20.83 -1.82
CA LYS A 284 -9.52 -21.48 -0.57
C LYS A 284 -10.85 -20.91 -0.13
N SER A 285 -11.54 -21.62 0.75
CA SER A 285 -12.71 -21.12 1.48
C SER A 285 -12.47 -19.69 2.02
N CYS A 286 -13.41 -18.80 1.76
CA CYS A 286 -13.29 -17.39 2.13
C CYS A 286 -13.24 -17.21 3.65
N LYS A 287 -12.24 -16.49 4.14
CA LYS A 287 -12.06 -16.19 5.57
C LYS A 287 -12.76 -14.89 5.94
N CYS A 288 -13.30 -14.80 7.15
CA CYS A 288 -13.72 -13.53 7.76
C CYS A 288 -14.75 -12.69 6.98
N LEU A 289 -15.59 -13.31 6.15
CA LEU A 289 -16.66 -12.57 5.46
C LEU A 289 -17.75 -12.11 6.43
N GLU A 290 -18.10 -12.98 7.39
CA GLU A 290 -19.14 -12.74 8.38
C GLU A 290 -18.66 -13.04 9.80
N GLY A 291 -19.45 -12.64 10.79
CA GLY A 291 -19.19 -12.93 12.20
C GLY A 291 -18.42 -11.86 12.97
N ASN A 292 -18.45 -12.01 14.30
CA ASN A 292 -17.78 -11.14 15.28
C ASN A 292 -16.63 -11.84 16.03
N GLY A 293 -16.32 -13.08 15.65
CA GLY A 293 -15.23 -13.88 16.22
C GLY A 293 -13.85 -13.49 15.70
N SER A 294 -12.81 -13.88 16.43
CA SER A 294 -11.42 -13.58 16.07
C SER A 294 -11.03 -14.35 14.80
N CYS A 295 -10.61 -13.66 13.74
CA CYS A 295 -10.29 -14.29 12.48
C CYS A 295 -9.34 -13.41 11.64
N ASP A 296 -8.52 -14.07 10.82
CA ASP A 296 -7.45 -13.43 10.04
C ASP A 296 -7.55 -13.75 8.53
N PRO A 297 -7.97 -12.79 7.69
CA PRO A 297 -8.09 -12.95 6.25
C PRO A 297 -6.87 -12.45 5.47
N THR A 298 -5.77 -12.05 6.11
CA THR A 298 -4.71 -11.29 5.40
C THR A 298 -4.02 -12.07 4.28
N SER A 299 -4.02 -13.40 4.30
CA SER A 299 -3.51 -14.22 3.17
C SER A 299 -4.40 -14.15 1.93
N GLN A 300 -5.66 -13.72 2.10
CA GLN A 300 -6.65 -13.54 1.04
C GLN A 300 -6.82 -12.07 0.64
N TRP A 301 -5.97 -11.17 1.16
CA TRP A 301 -6.02 -9.76 0.81
C TRP A 301 -5.25 -9.51 -0.49
N PHE A 302 -6.00 -9.25 -1.54
CA PHE A 302 -5.53 -8.81 -2.84
C PHE A 302 -6.20 -7.47 -3.19
N LYS A 303 -5.42 -6.41 -3.16
CA LYS A 303 -5.87 -5.08 -3.55
C LYS A 303 -5.74 -4.92 -5.06
N LEU A 304 -6.85 -4.58 -5.71
CA LEU A 304 -6.87 -4.22 -7.13
C LEU A 304 -6.49 -2.76 -7.30
N VAL A 305 -5.25 -2.51 -7.70
CA VAL A 305 -4.67 -1.17 -7.84
C VAL A 305 -4.68 -0.74 -9.30
N THR A 306 -5.01 0.52 -9.56
CA THR A 306 -4.91 1.12 -10.91
C THR A 306 -3.46 1.44 -11.23
N ASN A 307 -3.01 1.04 -12.42
CA ASN A 307 -1.67 1.31 -12.92
C ASN A 307 -1.77 1.87 -14.35
N THR A 308 -1.17 3.04 -14.57
CA THR A 308 -1.09 3.70 -15.87
C THR A 308 0.34 3.75 -16.43
N ARG A 309 1.33 3.17 -15.74
CA ARG A 309 2.74 3.13 -16.14
C ARG A 309 3.05 1.97 -17.08
N SER A 310 3.83 2.24 -18.12
CA SER A 310 4.32 1.24 -19.07
C SER A 310 5.29 0.24 -18.41
N ARG A 311 6.16 0.76 -17.51
CA ARG A 311 7.06 -0.01 -16.66
C ARG A 311 7.10 0.63 -15.28
N VAL A 312 7.09 -0.19 -14.23
CA VAL A 312 7.43 0.28 -12.89
C VAL A 312 8.95 0.36 -12.87
N LYS A 313 9.51 1.57 -12.91
CA LYS A 313 10.95 1.75 -12.75
C LYS A 313 11.26 1.53 -11.26
N PRO A 314 12.06 0.51 -10.89
CA PRO A 314 12.43 0.32 -9.50
C PRO A 314 13.20 1.55 -9.05
N GLU A 315 12.78 2.17 -7.95
CA GLU A 315 13.70 3.02 -7.21
C GLU A 315 14.67 2.11 -6.43
N PRO A 316 15.96 2.45 -6.37
CA PRO A 316 16.93 1.65 -5.62
C PRO A 316 16.51 1.62 -4.14
N VAL A 317 16.33 0.40 -3.60
CA VAL A 317 16.12 0.21 -2.17
C VAL A 317 17.37 0.69 -1.43
N LEU A 318 17.19 1.47 -0.36
CA LEU A 318 18.28 1.89 0.54
C LEU A 318 19.07 0.66 1.00
N GLN A 319 20.30 0.52 0.50
CA GLN A 319 21.27 -0.44 1.03
C GLN A 319 22.15 0.27 2.04
N ILE A 320 22.06 -0.14 3.31
CA ILE A 320 22.98 0.28 4.35
C ILE A 320 24.07 -0.77 4.45
N SER A 321 25.28 -0.43 4.03
CA SER A 321 26.46 -1.29 4.20
C SER A 321 27.15 -0.93 5.52
N PRO A 322 27.27 -1.86 6.49
CA PRO A 322 27.91 -1.61 7.77
C PRO A 322 29.42 -1.29 7.65
N TYR A 323 30.02 -1.49 6.47
CA TYR A 323 31.44 -1.21 6.20
C TYR A 323 31.66 0.05 5.34
N SER A 324 30.59 0.70 4.87
CA SER A 324 30.72 1.95 4.12
C SER A 324 30.84 3.12 5.09
N LYS A 325 32.00 3.80 5.09
CA LYS A 325 32.23 5.05 5.83
C LYS A 325 31.39 6.24 5.33
N THR A 326 30.54 6.01 4.33
CA THR A 326 29.66 6.98 3.70
C THR A 326 28.25 6.41 3.62
N PHE A 327 27.32 7.02 4.35
CA PHE A 327 25.91 6.61 4.46
C PHE A 327 25.15 6.61 3.12
N LEU A 328 25.69 7.22 2.07
CA LEU A 328 25.04 7.41 0.79
C LEU A 328 26.08 7.43 -0.35
N GLN A 329 26.25 6.33 -1.09
CA GLN A 329 26.69 6.39 -2.50
C GLN A 329 26.57 5.04 -3.21
N LYS A 330 25.47 4.87 -3.96
CA LYS A 330 25.40 4.72 -5.43
C LYS A 330 24.09 4.02 -5.82
N PRO A 331 23.28 4.57 -6.74
CA PRO A 331 22.31 3.77 -7.46
C PRO A 331 23.10 2.77 -8.31
N LEU A 332 22.93 1.48 -8.04
CA LEU A 332 23.40 0.43 -8.94
C LEU A 332 22.56 0.50 -10.21
N SER A 333 23.21 0.88 -11.32
CA SER A 333 22.71 0.67 -12.66
C SER A 333 22.37 -0.81 -12.84
N VAL A 334 21.08 -1.10 -13.03
CA VAL A 334 20.61 -2.43 -13.41
C VAL A 334 20.92 -2.60 -14.90
N LEU A 335 21.75 -3.60 -15.23
CA LEU A 335 21.82 -4.17 -16.58
C LEU A 335 20.53 -4.93 -16.88
#